data_AF-A0A015M4B8-F1
#
_entry.id   AF-A0A015M4B8-F1
#
_cell.length_a   1.000
_cell.length_b   1.000
_cell.length_c   1.000
_cell.angle_alpha   90.00
_cell.angle_beta   90.00
_cell.angle_gamma   90.00
#
_symmetry.space_group_name_H-M   'P 1'
#
loop_
_entity.id
_entity.type
_entity.pdbx_description
1 polymer ?
#
loop_
_entity_poly.entity_id
_entity_poly.type
_entity_poly.pdbx_seq_one_letter_code
_entity_poly.pdbx_strand_id
1 'polypeptide(L)'
;MTGLYFIFSLIGKFLVLALTIMIITSDASPINKRQDISSESDIREFKLWAKYASAAYCDVTDWKCGKACEGETEGTRLIKFFKDSPKRDNNGYVAINDKEKAIIVAYRGTSERRERERKEGRK
;
A
#
# COMPACT_ATOMS: atom_id res chain seq x y z
N MET A 1 -4.32 -55.62 35.20
CA MET A 1 -4.11 -54.15 35.12
C MET A 1 -3.18 -53.70 33.98
N THR A 2 -2.72 -54.56 33.07
CA THR A 2 -1.79 -54.19 31.98
C THR A 2 -2.48 -53.92 30.63
N GLY A 3 -3.63 -54.54 30.35
CA GLY A 3 -4.35 -54.39 29.07
C GLY A 3 -4.98 -53.01 28.86
N LEU A 4 -5.53 -52.38 29.91
CA LEU A 4 -6.11 -51.03 29.79
C LEU A 4 -5.05 -49.98 29.41
N TYR A 5 -3.85 -50.03 30.00
CA TYR A 5 -2.76 -49.09 29.69
C TYR A 5 -2.27 -49.20 28.24
N PHE A 6 -2.25 -50.40 27.68
CA PHE A 6 -1.92 -50.60 26.26
C PHE A 6 -2.97 -49.96 25.33
N ILE A 7 -4.25 -50.07 25.67
CA ILE A 7 -5.35 -49.47 24.90
C ILE A 7 -5.30 -47.95 24.99
N PHE A 8 -5.10 -47.37 26.18
CA PHE A 8 -4.96 -45.92 26.34
C PHE A 8 -3.73 -45.36 25.61
N SER A 9 -2.60 -46.09 25.62
CA SER A 9 -1.40 -45.69 24.87
C SER A 9 -1.61 -45.74 23.35
N LEU A 10 -2.40 -46.69 22.85
CA LEU A 10 -2.68 -46.82 21.42
C LEU A 10 -3.60 -45.70 20.95
N ILE A 11 -4.67 -45.42 21.69
CA ILE A 11 -5.61 -44.33 21.41
C ILE A 11 -4.90 -42.98 21.44
N GLY A 12 -4.01 -42.75 22.42
CA GLY A 12 -3.23 -41.52 22.49
C GLY A 12 -2.33 -41.29 21.27
N LYS A 13 -1.71 -42.35 20.73
CA LYS A 13 -0.88 -42.26 19.52
C LYS A 13 -1.72 -41.96 18.26
N PHE A 14 -2.90 -42.56 18.13
CA PHE A 14 -3.82 -42.26 17.05
C PHE A 14 -4.34 -40.82 17.11
N LEU A 15 -4.61 -40.31 18.32
CA LEU A 15 -5.07 -38.94 18.50
C LEU A 15 -3.98 -37.92 18.14
N VAL A 16 -2.72 -38.17 18.53
CA VAL A 16 -1.57 -37.34 18.15
C VAL A 16 -1.32 -37.40 16.65
N LEU A 17 -1.42 -38.57 16.02
CA LEU A 17 -1.27 -38.73 14.57
C LEU A 17 -2.39 -38.03 13.78
N ALA A 18 -3.62 -38.07 14.26
CA ALA A 18 -4.74 -37.35 13.65
C ALA A 18 -4.58 -35.82 13.78
N LEU A 19 -4.08 -35.35 14.93
CA LEU A 19 -3.85 -33.93 15.17
C LEU A 19 -2.71 -33.37 14.31
N THR A 20 -1.65 -34.15 14.06
CA THR A 20 -0.55 -33.70 13.19
C THR A 20 -0.97 -33.64 11.72
N ILE A 21 -1.82 -34.55 11.25
CA ILE A 21 -2.35 -34.53 9.87
C ILE A 21 -3.17 -33.24 9.60
N MET A 22 -3.94 -32.77 10.57
CA MET A 22 -4.74 -31.52 10.46
C MET A 22 -3.88 -30.25 10.35
N ILE A 23 -2.62 -30.26 10.81
CA ILE A 23 -1.72 -29.09 10.73
C ILE A 23 -1.08 -28.98 9.33
N ILE A 24 -0.91 -30.09 8.62
CA ILE A 24 -0.23 -30.14 7.31
C ILE A 24 -1.18 -29.83 6.15
N THR A 25 -2.49 -29.96 6.34
CA THR A 25 -3.52 -29.53 5.38
C THR A 25 -3.93 -28.08 5.67
N SER A 26 -2.95 -27.18 5.73
CA SER A 26 -3.25 -25.76 5.54
C SER A 26 -3.57 -25.57 4.06
N ASP A 27 -4.85 -25.66 3.70
CA ASP A 27 -5.30 -25.35 2.36
C ASP A 27 -4.80 -23.94 2.01
N ALA A 28 -3.88 -23.85 1.05
CA ALA A 28 -3.57 -22.57 0.44
C ALA A 28 -4.91 -22.01 -0.08
N SER A 29 -5.23 -20.76 0.26
CA SER A 29 -6.45 -20.15 -0.27
C SER A 29 -6.42 -20.27 -1.80
N PRO A 30 -7.53 -20.71 -2.43
CA PRO A 30 -7.55 -20.83 -3.88
C PRO A 30 -7.20 -19.46 -4.46
N ILE A 31 -6.21 -19.42 -5.38
CA ILE A 31 -5.96 -18.24 -6.19
C ILE A 31 -7.24 -18.03 -7.00
N ASN A 32 -8.12 -17.14 -6.52
CA ASN A 32 -9.33 -16.76 -7.22
C ASN A 32 -8.91 -15.96 -8.46
N LYS A 33 -8.67 -16.69 -9.56
CA LYS A 33 -8.17 -16.12 -10.81
C LYS A 33 -9.33 -15.74 -11.72
N ARG A 34 -10.12 -14.77 -11.26
CA ARG A 34 -10.89 -13.82 -12.08
C ARG A 34 -10.97 -12.53 -11.29
N GLN A 35 -10.05 -11.61 -11.54
CA GLN A 35 -10.34 -10.20 -11.25
C GLN A 35 -11.45 -9.82 -12.23
N ASP A 36 -12.66 -9.60 -11.72
CA ASP A 36 -13.65 -8.87 -12.49
C ASP A 36 -13.02 -7.55 -12.95
N ILE A 37 -13.33 -7.17 -14.18
CA ILE A 37 -12.89 -5.88 -14.74
C ILE A 37 -13.37 -4.81 -13.75
N SER A 38 -12.42 -4.04 -13.20
CA SER A 38 -12.74 -2.96 -12.26
C SER A 38 -13.82 -2.05 -12.85
N SER A 39 -14.75 -1.63 -12.01
CA SER A 39 -15.83 -0.74 -12.46
C SER A 39 -15.25 0.58 -12.95
N GLU A 40 -15.99 1.31 -13.80
CA GLU A 40 -15.57 2.63 -14.25
C GLU A 40 -15.33 3.59 -13.07
N SER A 41 -16.12 3.47 -12.01
CA SER A 41 -15.94 4.20 -10.75
C SER A 41 -14.60 3.89 -10.09
N ASP A 42 -14.21 2.61 -10.02
CA ASP A 42 -12.91 2.22 -9.45
C ASP A 42 -11.76 2.79 -10.29
N ILE A 43 -11.88 2.72 -11.62
CA ILE A 43 -10.86 3.26 -12.53
C ILE A 43 -10.74 4.78 -12.39
N ARG A 44 -11.85 5.50 -12.27
CA ARG A 44 -11.86 6.94 -11.98
C ARG A 44 -11.16 7.22 -10.67
N GLU A 45 -11.51 6.50 -9.61
CA GLU A 45 -10.94 6.67 -8.29
C GLU A 45 -9.43 6.42 -8.28
N PHE A 46 -8.96 5.34 -8.92
CA PHE A 46 -7.51 5.10 -9.06
C PHE A 46 -6.80 6.22 -9.81
N LYS A 47 -7.39 6.77 -10.87
CA LYS A 47 -6.83 7.92 -11.59
C LYS A 47 -6.78 9.17 -10.72
N LEU A 48 -7.80 9.42 -9.90
CA LEU A 48 -7.84 10.55 -8.97
C LEU A 48 -6.70 10.47 -7.96
N TRP A 49 -6.53 9.32 -7.29
CA TRP A 49 -5.47 9.14 -6.30
C TRP A 49 -4.07 9.16 -6.95
N ALA A 50 -3.94 8.65 -8.17
CA ALA A 50 -2.70 8.77 -8.95
C ALA A 50 -2.34 10.23 -9.25
N LYS A 51 -3.33 11.09 -9.55
CA LYS A 51 -3.09 12.54 -9.71
C LYS A 51 -2.54 13.17 -8.43
N TYR A 52 -3.18 12.93 -7.29
CA TYR A 52 -2.68 13.43 -5.99
C TYR A 52 -1.27 12.94 -5.67
N ALA A 53 -0.97 11.66 -5.92
CA ALA A 53 0.37 11.10 -5.74
C ALA A 53 1.40 11.76 -6.66
N SER A 54 1.06 11.98 -7.94
CA SER A 54 1.95 12.64 -8.89
C SER A 54 2.21 14.12 -8.54
N ALA A 55 1.22 14.82 -7.98
CA ALA A 55 1.37 16.19 -7.51
C ALA A 55 2.45 16.32 -6.40
N ALA A 56 2.73 15.25 -5.65
CA ALA A 56 3.75 15.26 -4.60
C ALA A 56 5.18 15.45 -5.15
N TYR A 57 5.38 15.27 -6.47
CA TYR A 57 6.65 15.56 -7.16
C TYR A 57 6.87 17.04 -7.45
N CYS A 58 5.84 17.88 -7.34
CA CYS A 58 5.88 19.31 -7.60
C CYS A 58 5.95 20.15 -6.31
N ASP A 59 6.26 21.43 -6.47
CA ASP A 59 5.88 22.45 -5.49
C ASP A 59 4.40 22.79 -5.69
N VAL A 60 3.55 22.38 -4.75
CA VAL A 60 2.10 22.53 -4.81
C VAL A 60 1.57 23.64 -3.90
N THR A 61 2.42 24.62 -3.55
CA THR A 61 2.02 25.76 -2.70
C THR A 61 0.81 26.50 -3.25
N ASP A 62 0.76 26.72 -4.56
CA ASP A 62 -0.38 27.35 -5.25
C ASP A 62 -1.29 26.34 -5.96
N TRP A 63 -1.11 25.05 -5.68
CA TRP A 63 -1.78 23.96 -6.40
C TRP A 63 -1.65 24.04 -7.94
N LYS A 64 -0.42 24.24 -8.44
CA LYS A 64 -0.11 24.36 -9.88
C LYS A 64 0.95 23.34 -10.29
N CYS A 65 0.51 22.20 -10.83
CA CYS A 65 1.38 21.11 -11.32
C CYS A 65 0.79 20.44 -12.57
N GLY A 66 0.33 21.25 -13.53
CA GLY A 66 -0.30 20.78 -14.77
C GLY A 66 -1.44 19.78 -14.51
N LYS A 67 -1.50 18.70 -15.31
CA LYS A 67 -2.57 17.69 -15.26
C LYS A 67 -2.81 17.06 -13.89
N ALA A 68 -1.83 17.08 -12.98
CA ALA A 68 -1.97 16.56 -11.62
C ALA A 68 -2.84 17.47 -10.72
N CYS A 69 -2.86 18.78 -10.99
CA CYS A 69 -3.64 19.78 -10.25
C CYS A 69 -4.91 20.24 -10.98
N GLU A 70 -5.15 19.75 -12.19
CA GLU A 70 -6.29 20.12 -13.04
C GLU A 70 -7.46 19.11 -12.96
N GLY A 71 -8.66 19.62 -13.20
CA GLY A 71 -9.90 18.84 -13.28
C GLY A 71 -10.38 18.43 -11.89
N GLU A 72 -10.37 17.14 -11.59
CA GLU A 72 -10.95 16.62 -10.33
C GLU A 72 -10.15 17.02 -9.09
N THR A 73 -8.86 17.30 -9.23
CA THR A 73 -8.02 17.78 -8.14
C THR A 73 -8.02 19.30 -8.01
N GLU A 74 -8.69 20.03 -8.91
CA GLU A 74 -8.77 21.50 -8.87
C GLU A 74 -9.46 21.98 -7.58
N GLY A 75 -9.04 23.14 -7.07
CA GLY A 75 -9.58 23.72 -5.83
C GLY A 75 -9.05 23.06 -4.55
N THR A 76 -8.12 22.10 -4.65
CA THR A 76 -7.43 21.55 -3.48
C THR A 76 -6.57 22.61 -2.80
N ARG A 77 -6.68 22.69 -1.48
CA ARG A 77 -5.96 23.67 -0.64
C ARG A 77 -4.85 22.97 0.12
N LEU A 78 -3.62 23.41 -0.08
CA LEU A 78 -2.47 22.93 0.67
C LEU A 78 -2.59 23.36 2.14
N ILE A 79 -2.41 22.41 3.06
CA ILE A 79 -2.32 22.68 4.50
C ILE A 79 -0.85 22.71 4.94
N LYS A 80 -0.07 21.73 4.49
CA LYS A 80 1.35 21.63 4.85
C LYS A 80 2.13 20.89 3.78
N PHE A 81 3.26 21.44 3.36
CA PHE A 81 4.28 20.70 2.64
C PHE A 81 5.33 20.17 3.62
N PHE A 82 5.74 18.92 3.45
CA PHE A 82 6.86 18.32 4.15
C PHE A 82 7.99 18.05 3.17
N LYS A 83 9.14 18.64 3.46
CA LYS A 83 10.39 18.46 2.73
C LYS A 83 11.46 18.18 3.76
N ASP A 84 11.78 16.90 3.93
CA ASP A 84 12.81 16.52 4.88
C ASP A 84 14.21 16.64 4.26
N SER A 85 15.20 16.71 5.16
CA SER A 85 16.63 16.87 4.89
C SER A 85 17.12 16.20 3.59
N PRO A 86 18.10 16.79 2.88
CA PRO A 86 18.67 16.24 1.64
C PRO A 86 19.22 14.82 1.75
N LYS A 87 19.19 14.14 2.90
CA LYS A 87 19.53 12.73 3.08
C LYS A 87 18.35 11.74 2.96
N ARG A 88 17.09 12.16 3.19
CA ARG A 88 15.89 11.32 3.11
C ARG A 88 14.90 12.02 2.19
N ASP A 89 14.77 11.57 0.94
CA ASP A 89 13.97 12.22 -0.12
C ASP A 89 12.45 12.12 0.08
N ASN A 90 12.00 12.10 1.32
CA ASN A 90 10.63 11.84 1.71
C ASN A 90 9.86 13.17 1.69
N ASN A 91 9.60 13.66 0.49
CA ASN A 91 8.80 14.87 0.30
C ASN A 91 7.33 14.50 0.09
N GLY A 92 6.45 15.44 0.43
CA GLY A 92 5.03 15.33 0.14
C GLY A 92 4.23 16.44 0.82
N TYR A 93 2.92 16.23 0.95
CA TYR A 93 2.03 17.23 1.51
C TYR A 93 0.78 16.67 2.23
N VAL A 94 0.18 17.52 3.06
CA VAL A 94 -1.20 17.41 3.53
C VAL A 94 -2.03 18.50 2.85
N ALA A 95 -3.17 18.14 2.27
CA ALA A 95 -4.10 19.06 1.61
C ALA A 95 -5.55 18.68 1.88
N ILE A 96 -6.47 19.59 1.56
CA ILE A 96 -7.92 19.37 1.67
C ILE A 96 -8.56 19.65 0.32
N ASN A 97 -9.41 18.75 -0.14
CA ASN A 97 -10.30 19.00 -1.27
C ASN A 97 -11.76 18.88 -0.80
N ASP A 98 -12.46 20.01 -0.78
CA ASP A 98 -13.83 20.08 -0.26
C ASP A 98 -14.84 19.40 -1.21
N LYS A 99 -14.55 19.35 -2.53
CA LYS A 99 -15.37 18.68 -3.53
C LYS A 99 -15.32 17.16 -3.37
N GLU A 100 -14.12 16.60 -3.17
CA GLU A 100 -13.91 15.17 -2.92
C GLU A 100 -14.15 14.79 -1.44
N LYS A 101 -14.41 15.77 -0.56
CA LYS A 101 -14.63 15.60 0.89
C LYS A 101 -13.48 14.81 1.54
N ALA A 102 -12.25 15.11 1.14
CA ALA A 102 -11.08 14.34 1.53
C ALA A 102 -9.98 15.23 2.13
N ILE A 103 -9.31 14.68 3.15
CA ILE A 103 -7.98 15.11 3.57
C ILE A 103 -6.98 14.21 2.86
N ILE A 104 -6.11 14.81 2.06
CA ILE A 104 -5.14 14.11 1.23
C ILE A 104 -3.78 14.17 1.92
N VAL A 105 -3.16 13.02 2.12
CA VAL A 105 -1.76 12.89 2.55
C VAL A 105 -1.01 12.15 1.46
N ALA A 106 -0.17 12.86 0.72
CA ALA A 106 0.55 12.30 -0.42
C ALA A 106 2.06 12.42 -0.22
N TYR A 107 2.78 11.35 -0.55
CA TYR A 107 4.23 11.28 -0.56
C TYR A 107 4.71 11.01 -1.98
N ARG A 108 5.88 11.53 -2.36
CA ARG A 108 6.55 11.12 -3.58
C ARG A 108 7.59 10.05 -3.32
N GLY A 109 7.87 9.25 -4.34
CA GLY A 109 9.07 8.42 -4.36
C GLY A 109 10.35 9.24 -4.64
N THR A 110 11.47 8.52 -4.75
CA THR A 110 12.75 9.10 -5.16
C THR A 110 12.62 9.77 -6.53
N SER A 111 13.16 10.98 -6.67
CA SER A 111 13.24 11.64 -7.97
C SER A 111 14.45 11.17 -8.77
N GLU A 112 14.32 11.03 -10.09
CA GLU A 112 15.44 10.65 -10.98
C GLU A 112 16.63 11.62 -10.85
N ARG A 113 16.35 12.91 -10.66
CA ARG A 113 17.36 13.94 -10.41
C ARG A 113 18.28 13.54 -9.26
N ARG A 114 17.70 13.07 -8.16
CA ARG A 114 18.45 12.64 -6.98
C ARG A 114 19.19 11.33 -7.20
N GLU A 115 18.64 10.42 -8.00
CA GLU A 115 19.36 9.20 -8.38
C GLU A 115 20.62 9.53 -9.18
N ARG A 116 20.58 10.56 -10.04
CA ARG A 116 21.75 11.07 -10.76
C ARG A 116 22.76 11.74 -9.81
N GLU A 117 22.32 12.65 -8.96
CA GLU A 117 23.18 13.31 -7.95
C GLU A 117 23.85 12.28 -7.02
N ARG A 118 23.13 11.21 -6.63
CA ARG A 118 23.68 10.12 -5.81
C ARG A 118 24.74 9.29 -6.55
N LYS A 119 24.60 9.11 -7.87
CA LYS A 119 25.60 8.43 -8.71
C LYS A 119 26.83 9.29 -8.94
N GLU A 120 26.66 10.61 -9.09
CA GLU A 120 27.75 11.56 -9.30
C GLU A 120 28.57 11.80 -8.04
N GLY A 121 27.93 11.98 -6.87
CA GLY A 121 28.63 12.15 -5.58
C GLY A 121 29.25 10.87 -4.99
N ARG A 122 29.20 9.75 -5.72
CA ARG A 122 29.86 8.48 -5.37
C ARG A 122 31.12 8.23 -6.23
N LYS A 123 31.41 9.10 -7.21
CA LYS A 123 32.70 9.12 -7.91
C LYS A 123 33.72 9.92 -7.11
#